data_AF-A0A1H7S4X3-F1
#
_entry.id   AF-A0A1H7S4X3-F1
#
_cell.length_a   1.000
_cell.length_b   1.000
_cell.length_c   1.000
_cell.angle_alpha   90.00
_cell.angle_beta   90.00
_cell.angle_gamma   90.00
#
_symmetry.space_group_name_H-M   'P 1'
#
loop_
_entity.id
_entity.type
_entity.pdbx_description
1 polymer ?
#
loop_
_entity_poly.entity_id
_entity_poly.type
_entity_poly.pdbx_seq_one_letter_code
_entity_poly.pdbx_strand_id
1 'polypeptide(L)'
;MHQTSYEFNRNQAARYTFRSEGPRSIEKIVEFTPTTFKNIFNLAFGDLLPDGTIDDIAKSNNGDIVKVLSTVVKILDDFTARYPRATVYFAGSTAQRTRLYGRIIKTYHSLFKSHFDITVIIKGGGENGYRQLVFDPLKNLDYTAFLIKRIA
;
A
#
# COMPACT_ATOMS: atom_id res chain seq x y z
N MET A 1 4.52 -1.48 21.28
CA MET A 1 5.36 -0.36 20.81
C MET A 1 4.44 0.70 20.24
N HIS A 2 4.43 1.92 20.79
CA HIS A 2 3.75 3.05 20.16
C HIS A 2 4.56 3.43 18.91
N GLN A 3 4.25 2.83 17.76
CA GLN A 3 4.89 3.20 16.51
C GLN A 3 4.35 4.56 16.07
N THR A 4 5.21 5.56 16.13
CA THR A 4 4.91 6.91 15.64
C THR A 4 4.77 6.85 14.12
N SER A 5 3.66 7.34 13.58
CA SER A 5 3.50 7.66 12.15
C SER A 5 3.92 9.12 11.92
N TYR A 6 4.02 9.52 10.66
CA TYR A 6 3.91 10.94 10.32
C TYR A 6 2.46 11.41 10.48
N GLU A 7 2.30 12.71 10.73
CA GLU A 7 1.04 13.38 10.44
C GLU A 7 0.87 13.47 8.93
N PHE A 8 -0.36 13.34 8.46
CA PHE A 8 -0.68 13.42 7.03
C PHE A 8 -1.81 14.41 6.81
N ASN A 9 -1.74 15.13 5.71
CA ASN A 9 -2.80 16.00 5.23
C ASN A 9 -3.68 15.24 4.25
N ARG A 10 -5.00 15.39 4.41
CA ARG A 10 -5.97 14.88 3.44
C ARG A 10 -6.45 16.06 2.61
N ASN A 11 -6.01 16.14 1.36
CA ASN A 11 -6.33 17.27 0.47
C ASN A 11 -7.66 17.05 -0.27
N GLN A 12 -8.06 15.79 -0.50
CA GLN A 12 -9.32 15.37 -1.11
C GLN A 12 -9.81 14.06 -0.48
N ALA A 13 -11.00 13.57 -0.82
CA ALA A 13 -11.58 12.35 -0.22
C ALA A 13 -10.67 11.10 -0.31
N ALA A 14 -9.73 11.09 -1.27
CA ALA A 14 -8.89 9.95 -1.59
C ALA A 14 -7.39 10.27 -1.75
N ARG A 15 -6.94 11.50 -1.41
CA ARG A 15 -5.55 11.93 -1.58
C ARG A 15 -4.94 12.40 -0.27
N TYR A 16 -3.82 11.77 0.10
CA TYR A 16 -3.12 11.95 1.36
C TYR A 16 -1.66 12.29 1.12
N THR A 17 -1.14 13.32 1.79
CA THR A 17 0.26 13.70 1.69
C THR A 17 0.91 13.76 3.06
N PHE A 18 2.18 13.39 3.15
CA PHE A 18 2.96 13.50 4.38
C PHE A 18 4.43 13.69 4.06
N ARG A 19 5.17 14.29 4.99
CA ARG A 19 6.59 14.54 4.82
C ARG A 19 7.40 13.45 5.52
N SER A 20 8.16 12.68 4.74
CA SER A 20 9.14 11.71 5.25
C SER A 20 10.42 12.45 5.65
N GLU A 21 10.82 12.30 6.90
CA GLU A 21 11.95 13.00 7.50
C GLU A 21 13.06 12.01 7.86
N GLY A 22 14.22 12.19 7.23
CA GLY A 22 15.41 11.39 7.44
C GLY A 22 16.64 12.22 7.08
N PRO A 23 17.66 11.65 6.41
CA PRO A 23 18.74 12.45 5.82
C PRO A 23 18.24 13.50 4.82
N ARG A 24 17.04 13.30 4.26
CA ARG A 24 16.34 14.25 3.39
C ARG A 24 14.91 14.44 3.87
N SER A 25 14.30 15.56 3.50
CA SER A 25 12.86 15.77 3.59
C SER A 25 12.24 15.42 2.24
N ILE A 26 11.33 14.44 2.22
CA ILE A 26 10.69 13.94 0.99
C ILE A 26 9.18 14.03 1.16
N GLU A 27 8.51 14.78 0.29
CA GLU A 27 7.05 14.79 0.21
C GLU A 27 6.58 13.46 -0.37
N LYS A 28 5.74 12.75 0.39
CA LYS A 28 5.14 11.46 0.02
C LYS A 28 3.67 11.64 -0.22
N ILE A 29 3.11 10.77 -1.07
CA ILE A 29 1.70 10.76 -1.39
C ILE A 29 1.15 9.33 -1.41
N VAL A 30 -0.05 9.19 -0.87
CA VAL A 30 -0.92 8.02 -1.04
C VAL A 30 -2.21 8.51 -1.72
N GLU A 31 -2.54 7.94 -2.87
CA GLU A 31 -3.75 8.28 -3.61
C GLU A 31 -4.56 7.02 -3.91
N PHE A 32 -5.87 7.09 -3.67
CA PHE A 32 -6.81 6.02 -3.99
C PHE A 32 -7.63 6.39 -5.22
N THR A 33 -7.61 5.55 -6.25
CA THR A 33 -8.41 5.76 -7.46
C THR A 33 -9.37 4.60 -7.68
N PRO A 34 -10.64 4.85 -8.01
CA PRO A 34 -11.59 3.78 -8.30
C PRO A 34 -11.12 2.99 -9.53
N THR A 35 -11.21 1.67 -9.45
CA THR A 35 -11.03 0.80 -10.62
C THR A 35 -12.36 0.62 -11.36
N THR A 36 -12.34 -0.12 -12.47
CA THR A 36 -13.56 -0.55 -13.17
C THR A 36 -14.42 -1.50 -12.32
N PHE A 37 -13.86 -2.13 -11.30
CA PHE A 37 -14.58 -3.04 -10.41
C PHE A 37 -15.16 -2.29 -9.21
N LYS A 38 -16.45 -2.54 -8.93
CA LYS A 38 -17.17 -1.91 -7.83
C LYS A 38 -16.46 -2.13 -6.49
N ASN A 39 -16.30 -1.04 -5.74
CA ASN A 39 -15.64 -0.99 -4.44
C ASN A 39 -14.15 -1.41 -4.44
N ILE A 40 -13.51 -1.60 -5.60
CA ILE A 40 -12.07 -1.85 -5.66
C ILE A 40 -11.36 -0.55 -6.04
N PHE A 41 -10.42 -0.13 -5.22
CA PHE A 41 -9.64 1.09 -5.39
C PHE A 41 -8.17 0.74 -5.54
N ASN A 42 -7.51 1.29 -6.56
CA ASN A 42 -6.07 1.22 -6.69
C ASN A 42 -5.41 2.19 -5.70
N LEU A 43 -4.40 1.74 -4.96
CA LEU A 43 -3.52 2.58 -4.15
C LEU A 43 -2.25 2.88 -4.93
N ALA A 44 -2.03 4.16 -5.24
CA ALA A 44 -0.77 4.69 -5.70
C ALA A 44 0.04 5.24 -4.51
N PHE A 45 1.31 4.87 -4.43
CA PHE A 45 2.24 5.37 -3.41
C PHE A 45 3.58 5.73 -4.05
N GLY A 46 4.06 6.94 -3.76
CA GLY A 46 5.30 7.46 -4.32
C GLY A 46 5.71 8.80 -3.71
N ASP A 47 6.70 9.42 -4.32
CA ASP A 47 7.15 10.76 -4.01
C ASP A 47 6.25 11.78 -4.73
N LEU A 48 5.84 12.83 -4.04
CA LEU A 48 5.06 13.91 -4.61
C LEU A 48 6.02 14.93 -5.24
N LEU A 49 5.93 15.09 -6.56
CA LEU A 49 6.75 16.05 -7.30
C LEU A 49 6.16 17.47 -7.23
N PRO A 50 6.96 18.53 -7.47
CA PRO A 50 6.49 19.92 -7.44
C PRO A 50 5.36 20.24 -8.43
N ASP A 51 5.27 19.48 -9.52
CA ASP A 51 4.20 19.60 -10.53
C ASP A 51 2.90 18.88 -10.12
N GLY A 52 2.87 18.25 -8.93
CA GLY A 52 1.73 17.52 -8.39
C GLY A 52 1.61 16.08 -8.87
N THR A 53 2.54 15.60 -9.70
CA THR A 53 2.60 14.20 -10.15
C THR A 53 3.22 13.29 -9.09
N ILE A 54 2.99 11.98 -9.24
CA ILE A 54 3.50 10.96 -8.34
C ILE A 54 4.67 10.24 -9.03
N ASP A 55 5.87 10.36 -8.47
CA ASP A 55 6.98 9.48 -8.84
C ASP A 55 6.90 8.22 -8.00
N ASP A 56 6.28 7.19 -8.57
CA ASP A 56 6.19 5.89 -7.93
C ASP A 56 7.42 5.01 -8.24
N ILE A 57 8.29 5.35 -9.18
CA ILE A 57 9.48 4.53 -9.48
C ILE A 57 10.71 4.92 -8.65
N ALA A 58 10.66 6.08 -7.99
CA ALA A 58 11.73 6.59 -7.14
C ALA A 58 12.23 5.56 -6.11
N LYS A 59 13.57 5.43 -6.02
CA LYS A 59 14.24 4.72 -4.91
C LYS A 59 14.61 5.71 -3.82
N SER A 60 13.60 6.27 -3.15
CA SER A 60 13.76 7.22 -2.05
C SER A 60 13.98 6.50 -0.71
N ASN A 61 15.16 5.90 -0.55
CA ASN A 61 15.61 5.40 0.75
C ASN A 61 15.94 6.59 1.66
N ASN A 62 15.13 6.79 2.70
CA ASN A 62 15.29 7.86 3.68
C ASN A 62 15.53 7.33 5.10
N GLY A 63 15.79 6.02 5.25
CA GLY A 63 16.10 5.40 6.55
C GLY A 63 14.92 5.25 7.52
N ASP A 64 13.70 5.58 7.11
CA ASP A 64 12.52 5.73 7.97
C ASP A 64 11.36 4.78 7.59
N ILE A 65 11.68 3.65 6.95
CA ILE A 65 10.68 2.73 6.36
C ILE A 65 9.57 2.31 7.33
N VAL A 66 9.89 2.05 8.61
CA VAL A 66 8.88 1.65 9.61
C VAL A 66 7.86 2.77 9.84
N LYS A 67 8.32 4.02 9.91
CA LYS A 67 7.46 5.20 10.13
C LYS A 67 6.63 5.50 8.88
N VAL A 68 7.22 5.37 7.68
CA VAL A 68 6.50 5.45 6.40
C VAL A 68 5.39 4.40 6.34
N LEU A 69 5.68 3.13 6.61
CA LEU A 69 4.67 2.06 6.58
C LEU A 69 3.60 2.24 7.65
N SER A 70 3.97 2.65 8.86
CA SER A 70 3.00 2.98 9.91
C SER A 70 2.06 4.11 9.49
N THR A 71 2.57 5.07 8.70
CA THR A 71 1.76 6.16 8.12
C THR A 71 0.83 5.64 7.04
N VAL A 72 1.31 4.79 6.13
CA VAL A 72 0.48 4.15 5.10
C VAL A 72 -0.63 3.29 5.71
N VAL A 73 -0.34 2.54 6.78
CA VAL A 73 -1.35 1.77 7.53
C VAL A 73 -2.42 2.67 8.13
N LYS A 74 -2.05 3.82 8.73
CA LYS A 74 -3.03 4.78 9.24
C LYS A 74 -3.86 5.43 8.13
N ILE A 75 -3.25 5.72 6.98
CA ILE A 75 -3.97 6.25 5.81
C ILE A 75 -4.96 5.20 5.27
N LEU A 76 -4.56 3.92 5.20
CA LEU A 76 -5.45 2.82 4.85
C LEU A 76 -6.63 2.73 5.82
N ASP A 77 -6.39 2.86 7.13
CA ASP A 77 -7.45 2.80 8.15
C ASP A 77 -8.41 4.00 8.03
N ASP A 78 -7.88 5.22 7.87
CA ASP A 78 -8.66 6.45 7.69
C ASP A 78 -9.51 6.40 6.39
N PHE A 79 -8.95 5.88 5.29
CA PHE A 79 -9.68 5.71 4.03
C PHE A 79 -10.76 4.64 4.16
N THR A 80 -10.42 3.45 4.65
CA THR A 80 -11.37 2.32 4.73
C THR A 80 -12.43 2.51 5.82
N ALA A 81 -12.21 3.35 6.82
CA ALA A 81 -13.26 3.78 7.75
C ALA A 81 -14.37 4.58 7.06
N ARG A 82 -14.03 5.39 6.05
CA ARG A 82 -15.01 6.15 5.24
C ARG A 82 -15.65 5.33 4.14
N TYR A 83 -14.92 4.33 3.64
CA TYR A 83 -15.40 3.40 2.64
C TYR A 83 -15.33 1.96 3.16
N PRO A 84 -16.22 1.54 4.09
CA PRO A 84 -16.13 0.24 4.76
C PRO A 84 -16.23 -0.97 3.82
N ARG A 85 -16.78 -0.77 2.62
CA ARG A 85 -16.88 -1.80 1.58
C ARG A 85 -15.68 -1.82 0.63
N ALA A 86 -14.73 -0.90 0.76
CA ALA A 86 -13.60 -0.78 -0.12
C ALA A 86 -12.62 -1.96 0.06
N THR A 87 -12.18 -2.49 -1.08
CA THR A 87 -11.00 -3.35 -1.18
C THR A 87 -9.93 -2.53 -1.87
N VAL A 88 -8.77 -2.37 -1.22
CA VAL A 88 -7.64 -1.62 -1.76
C VAL A 88 -6.72 -2.58 -2.52
N TYR A 89 -6.60 -2.38 -3.81
CA TYR A 89 -5.68 -3.08 -4.70
C TYR A 89 -4.38 -2.29 -4.82
N PHE A 90 -3.24 -2.98 -4.87
CA PHE A 90 -1.98 -2.38 -5.31
C PHE A 90 -1.02 -3.42 -5.89
N ALA A 91 -0.20 -2.94 -6.81
CA ALA A 91 0.94 -3.65 -7.37
C ALA A 91 2.09 -2.66 -7.58
N GLY A 92 3.30 -3.17 -7.73
CA GLY A 92 4.40 -2.33 -8.17
C GLY A 92 4.25 -1.99 -9.65
N SER A 93 4.71 -0.81 -10.05
CA SER A 93 4.82 -0.36 -11.44
C SER A 93 5.72 -1.28 -12.29
N THR A 94 6.55 -2.09 -11.64
CA THR A 94 7.31 -3.19 -12.23
C THR A 94 7.22 -4.45 -11.38
N ALA A 95 7.51 -5.61 -11.97
CA ALA A 95 7.58 -6.89 -11.23
C ALA A 95 8.59 -6.84 -10.06
N GLN A 96 9.70 -6.10 -10.21
CA GLN A 96 10.67 -5.90 -9.14
C GLN A 96 10.08 -5.11 -7.96
N ARG A 97 9.25 -4.09 -8.24
CA ARG A 97 8.54 -3.34 -7.19
C ARG A 97 7.47 -4.17 -6.51
N THR A 98 6.72 -5.00 -7.24
CA THR A 98 5.76 -5.93 -6.62
C THR A 98 6.44 -6.92 -5.68
N ARG A 99 7.60 -7.46 -6.07
CA ARG A 99 8.42 -8.32 -5.19
C ARG A 99 8.96 -7.57 -3.97
N LEU A 100 9.34 -6.30 -4.13
CA LEU A 100 9.73 -5.45 -3.00
C LEU A 100 8.57 -5.28 -2.02
N TYR A 101 7.36 -4.99 -2.49
CA TYR A 101 6.17 -4.89 -1.66
C TYR A 101 5.88 -6.22 -0.94
N GLY A 102 6.00 -7.35 -1.62
CA GLY A 102 5.86 -8.67 -0.99
C GLY A 102 6.85 -8.89 0.16
N ARG A 103 8.12 -8.50 -0.02
CA ARG A 103 9.12 -8.55 1.05
C ARG A 103 8.76 -7.62 2.21
N ILE A 104 8.36 -6.38 1.92
CA ILE A 104 7.96 -5.39 2.93
C ILE A 104 6.77 -5.89 3.76
N ILE A 105 5.70 -6.34 3.10
CA ILE A 105 4.49 -6.83 3.79
C ILE A 105 4.81 -8.07 4.61
N LYS A 106 5.66 -8.97 4.12
CA LYS A 106 6.15 -10.13 4.88
C LYS A 106 6.94 -9.70 6.12
N THR A 107 7.91 -8.79 5.98
CA THR A 107 8.75 -8.30 7.08
C THR A 107 7.93 -7.56 8.14
N TYR A 108 6.96 -6.74 7.71
CA TYR A 108 6.17 -5.88 8.58
C TYR A 108 4.73 -6.35 8.72
N HIS A 109 4.47 -7.65 8.56
CA HIS A 109 3.13 -8.22 8.55
C HIS A 109 2.33 -7.88 9.81
N SER A 110 3.00 -7.76 10.96
CA SER A 110 2.39 -7.37 12.23
C SER A 110 1.73 -5.99 12.19
N LEU A 111 2.20 -5.05 11.35
CA LEU A 111 1.60 -3.72 11.21
C LEU A 111 0.23 -3.76 10.53
N PHE A 112 0.05 -4.71 9.60
CA PHE A 112 -1.16 -4.79 8.78
C PHE A 112 -2.19 -5.74 9.39
N LYS A 113 -1.75 -6.89 9.93
CA LYS A 113 -2.64 -8.01 10.29
C LYS A 113 -3.68 -7.68 11.38
N SER A 114 -3.47 -6.65 12.20
CA SER A 114 -4.42 -6.24 13.24
C SER A 114 -5.57 -5.38 12.70
N HIS A 115 -5.44 -4.84 11.49
CA HIS A 115 -6.40 -3.93 10.88
C HIS A 115 -6.99 -4.47 9.58
N PHE A 116 -6.26 -5.36 8.89
CA PHE A 116 -6.59 -5.74 7.52
C PHE A 116 -6.42 -7.23 7.24
N ASP A 117 -7.36 -7.75 6.46
CA ASP A 117 -7.20 -8.98 5.69
C ASP A 117 -6.41 -8.68 4.42
N ILE A 118 -5.37 -9.47 4.18
CA ILE A 118 -4.53 -9.35 2.97
C ILE A 118 -4.74 -10.58 2.10
N THR A 119 -5.07 -10.34 0.84
CA THR A 119 -5.15 -11.35 -0.22
C THR A 119 -4.12 -11.02 -1.29
N VAL A 120 -3.59 -12.03 -1.97
CA VAL A 120 -2.61 -11.88 -3.06
C VAL A 120 -3.14 -12.48 -4.34
N ILE A 121 -2.74 -11.88 -5.47
CA ILE A 121 -2.88 -12.49 -6.78
C ILE A 121 -1.53 -13.09 -7.18
N ILE A 122 -1.53 -14.31 -7.70
CA ILE A 122 -0.35 -14.98 -8.26
C ILE A 122 -0.65 -15.47 -9.68
N LYS A 123 0.40 -15.66 -10.49
CA LYS A 123 0.28 -16.41 -11.75
C LYS A 123 0.14 -17.91 -11.47
N GLY A 124 -0.75 -18.58 -12.17
CA GLY A 124 -0.81 -20.04 -12.24
C GLY A 124 -2.16 -20.64 -11.86
N GLY A 125 -2.87 -21.17 -12.87
CA GLY A 125 -4.11 -21.94 -12.77
C GLY A 125 -5.38 -21.14 -12.47
N GLY A 126 -6.54 -21.63 -12.88
CA GLY A 126 -7.79 -20.85 -12.96
C GLY A 126 -8.08 -20.42 -14.40
N GLU A 127 -9.33 -20.07 -14.72
CA GLU A 127 -9.79 -19.86 -16.11
C GLU A 127 -8.98 -18.80 -16.88
N ASN A 128 -8.45 -17.80 -16.18
CA ASN A 128 -7.67 -16.69 -16.77
C ASN A 128 -6.15 -16.76 -16.46
N GLY A 129 -5.66 -17.87 -15.89
CA GLY A 129 -4.23 -18.04 -15.55
C GLY A 129 -3.76 -17.33 -14.27
N TYR A 130 -4.69 -16.78 -13.47
CA TYR A 130 -4.41 -16.15 -12.18
C TYR A 130 -5.22 -16.79 -11.05
N ARG A 131 -4.65 -16.82 -9.84
CA ARG A 131 -5.35 -17.23 -8.61
C ARG A 131 -5.27 -16.14 -7.57
N GLN A 132 -6.34 -16.02 -6.79
CA GLN A 132 -6.40 -15.19 -5.60
C GLN A 132 -6.29 -16.10 -4.35
N LEU A 133 -5.38 -15.77 -3.43
CA LEU A 133 -5.07 -16.55 -2.23
C LEU A 133 -4.96 -15.65 -1.01
N VAL A 134 -5.35 -16.13 0.18
CA VAL A 134 -5.04 -15.44 1.44
C VAL A 134 -3.52 -15.31 1.59
N PHE A 135 -3.05 -14.13 1.99
CA PHE A 135 -1.62 -13.87 2.19
C PHE A 135 -1.10 -14.70 3.37
N ASP A 136 -0.01 -15.42 3.13
CA ASP A 136 0.71 -16.17 4.14
C ASP A 136 2.17 -15.69 4.16
N PRO A 137 2.63 -15.00 5.21
CA PRO A 137 3.99 -14.47 5.28
C PRO A 137 5.04 -15.59 5.31
N LEU A 138 4.70 -16.84 5.63
CA LEU A 138 5.64 -17.96 5.60
C LEU A 138 5.88 -18.48 4.19
N LYS A 139 4.92 -18.31 3.27
CA LYS A 139 5.06 -18.72 1.88
C LYS A 139 5.94 -17.74 1.09
N ASN A 140 6.55 -18.27 0.04
CA ASN A 140 7.36 -17.51 -0.92
C ASN A 140 6.78 -17.71 -2.31
N LEU A 141 5.81 -16.89 -2.68
CA LEU A 141 5.13 -16.93 -3.97
C LEU A 141 5.50 -15.69 -4.80
N ASP A 142 5.46 -15.79 -6.13
CA ASP A 142 5.63 -14.64 -7.02
C ASP A 142 4.30 -13.89 -7.16
N TYR A 143 4.09 -12.93 -6.27
CA TYR A 143 2.89 -12.10 -6.25
C TYR A 143 2.84 -11.17 -7.46
N THR A 144 1.68 -11.06 -8.11
CA THR A 144 1.42 -10.06 -9.14
C THR A 144 0.73 -8.82 -8.59
N ALA A 145 -0.05 -8.98 -7.52
CA ALA A 145 -0.72 -7.88 -6.83
C ALA A 145 -1.18 -8.27 -5.42
N PHE A 146 -1.60 -7.27 -4.67
CA PHE A 146 -2.14 -7.38 -3.32
C PHE A 146 -3.51 -6.74 -3.26
N LEU A 147 -4.39 -7.30 -2.43
CA LEU A 147 -5.66 -6.73 -2.04
C LEU A 147 -5.72 -6.64 -0.52
N ILE A 148 -6.09 -5.48 0.00
CA ILE A 148 -6.23 -5.17 1.41
C ILE A 148 -7.70 -4.83 1.67
N LYS A 149 -8.28 -5.45 2.70
CA LYS A 149 -9.63 -5.15 3.16
C LYS A 149 -9.63 -4.96 4.67
N ARG A 150 -10.33 -3.95 5.16
CA ARG A 150 -10.45 -3.69 6.61
C ARG A 150 -11.18 -4.85 7.28
N ILE A 151 -10.64 -5.30 8.41
CA ILE A 151 -11.34 -6.23 9.31
C ILE A 151 -12.47 -5.42 9.99
N ALA A 152 -13.68 -5.97 9.99
CA ALA A 152 -14.85 -5.33 10.59
C ALA A 152 -14.80 -5.39 12.12
#